data_AF-A0A932RSS4-F1
#
_entry.id   AF-A0A932RSS4-F1
#
_cell.length_a   1.000
_cell.length_b   1.000
_cell.length_c   1.000
_cell.angle_alpha   90.00
_cell.angle_beta   90.00
_cell.angle_gamma   90.00
#
_symmetry.space_group_name_H-M   'P 1'
#
loop_
_entity.id
_entity.type
_entity.pdbx_description
1 polymer ?
#
loop_
_entity_poly.entity_id
_entity_poly.type
_entity_poly.pdbx_seq_one_letter_code
_entity_poly.pdbx_strand_id
1 'polypeptide(L)'
;MKTARLLVVPALFLAGVLIAAAPMLTQLPASKGAPQVGEIAPDFTLPDTAGKSVKLAELLADPSAAAKRPAPSRGLGTPALLLVFYRGYW
;
A
#
# COMPACT_ATOMS: atom_id res chain seq x y z
N MET A 1 31.70 20.59 33.96
CA MET A 1 30.23 20.70 33.82
C MET A 1 29.75 21.79 32.82
N LYS A 2 30.58 22.75 32.37
CA LYS A 2 30.14 23.83 31.43
C LYS A 2 30.07 23.40 29.95
N THR A 3 30.94 22.49 29.50
CA THR A 3 31.01 22.02 28.11
C THR A 3 29.78 21.22 27.67
N ALA A 4 29.16 20.47 28.59
CA ALA A 4 27.94 19.73 28.31
C ALA A 4 26.76 20.65 27.94
N ARG A 5 26.62 21.82 28.58
CA ARG A 5 25.54 22.78 28.28
C ARG A 5 25.76 23.53 26.96
N LEU A 6 27.01 23.72 26.54
CA LEU A 6 27.34 24.37 25.28
C LEU A 6 26.93 23.50 24.07
N LEU A 7 26.98 22.18 24.21
CA LEU A 7 26.59 21.23 23.16
C LEU A 7 25.08 20.93 23.15
N VAL A 8 24.37 21.20 24.23
CA VAL A 8 22.92 20.92 24.34
C VAL A 8 22.10 21.78 23.37
N VAL A 9 22.41 23.07 23.25
CA VAL A 9 21.68 23.98 22.35
C VAL A 9 21.82 23.61 20.87
N PRO A 10 23.02 23.39 20.30
CA PRO A 10 23.15 22.95 18.91
C PRO A 10 22.56 21.56 18.68
N ALA A 11 22.62 20.66 19.67
CA ALA A 11 21.97 19.35 19.57
C ALA A 11 20.44 19.45 19.53
N LEU A 12 19.84 20.29 20.37
CA LEU A 12 18.39 20.57 20.35
C LEU A 12 17.95 21.22 19.04
N PHE A 13 18.75 22.13 18.50
CA PHE A 13 18.48 22.76 17.21
C PHE A 13 18.49 21.73 16.07
N LEU A 14 19.54 20.90 16.00
CA LEU A 14 19.65 19.84 14.99
C LEU A 14 18.50 18.83 15.11
N ALA A 15 18.16 18.41 16.33
CA ALA A 15 17.01 17.54 16.57
C ALA A 15 15.70 18.17 16.10
N GLY A 16 15.49 19.47 16.38
CA GLY A 16 14.33 20.21 15.90
C GLY A 16 14.23 20.26 14.38
N VAL A 17 15.35 20.51 13.68
CA VAL A 17 15.41 20.51 12.21
C VAL A 17 15.08 19.12 11.66
N LEU A 18 15.64 18.04 12.23
CA LEU A 18 15.38 16.68 11.78
C LEU A 18 13.92 16.28 11.97
N ILE A 19 13.30 16.64 13.10
CA ILE A 19 11.88 16.39 13.36
C ILE A 19 11.00 17.16 12.38
N ALA A 20 11.32 18.43 12.10
CA ALA A 20 10.56 19.26 11.17
C ALA A 20 10.72 18.82 9.70
N ALA A 21 11.86 18.25 9.32
CA ALA A 21 12.14 17.78 7.97
C ALA A 21 11.62 16.36 7.68
N ALA A 22 11.41 15.54 8.70
CA ALA A 22 10.88 14.17 8.57
C ALA A 22 9.63 14.03 7.69
N PRO A 23 8.57 14.89 7.80
CA PRO A 23 7.39 14.75 6.95
C PRO A 23 7.64 14.99 5.46
N MET A 24 8.69 15.73 5.09
CA MET A 24 9.05 15.92 3.67
C MET A 24 9.57 14.63 3.03
N LEU A 25 10.12 13.72 3.83
CA LEU A 25 10.62 12.42 3.35
C LEU A 25 9.51 11.37 3.21
N THR A 26 8.32 11.61 3.78
CA THR A 26 7.21 10.65 3.82
C THR A 26 6.02 11.04 2.95
N GLN A 27 6.12 12.12 2.17
CA GLN A 27 5.04 12.54 1.27
C GLN A 27 4.90 11.55 0.11
N LEU A 28 3.93 10.64 0.24
CA LEU A 28 3.48 9.83 -0.88
C LEU A 28 2.60 10.69 -1.80
N PRO A 29 2.70 10.51 -3.13
CA PRO A 29 1.79 11.16 -4.05
C PRO A 29 0.34 10.74 -3.76
N ALA A 30 -0.57 11.70 -3.79
CA ALA A 30 -1.98 11.43 -3.56
C ALA A 30 -2.57 10.51 -4.65
N SER A 31 -3.38 9.53 -4.26
CA SER A 31 -4.10 8.62 -5.16
C SER A 31 -5.33 9.28 -5.78
N LYS A 32 -5.12 10.30 -6.63
CA LYS A 32 -6.17 11.16 -7.20
C LYS A 32 -7.24 10.44 -8.04
N GLY A 33 -7.02 9.17 -8.43
CA GLY A 33 -7.94 8.37 -9.24
C GLY A 33 -8.34 7.05 -8.60
N ALA A 34 -8.14 6.88 -7.29
CA ALA A 34 -8.61 5.68 -6.61
C ALA A 34 -10.15 5.71 -6.49
N PRO A 35 -10.84 4.57 -6.70
CA PRO A 35 -12.29 4.47 -6.49
C PRO A 35 -12.67 4.83 -5.05
N GLN A 36 -13.79 5.54 -4.89
CA GLN A 36 -14.31 5.91 -3.58
C GLN A 36 -15.22 4.82 -2.99
N VAL A 37 -15.50 4.90 -1.69
CA VAL A 37 -16.43 3.97 -1.03
C VAL A 37 -17.81 4.09 -1.66
N GLY A 38 -18.38 2.97 -2.09
CA GLY A 38 -19.68 2.91 -2.76
C GLY A 38 -19.60 3.03 -4.28
N GLU A 39 -18.44 3.38 -4.86
CA GLU A 39 -18.22 3.31 -6.30
C GLU A 39 -17.92 1.88 -6.75
N ILE A 40 -18.33 1.57 -7.98
CA ILE A 40 -17.98 0.31 -8.63
C ILE A 40 -16.51 0.37 -9.03
N ALA A 41 -15.73 -0.64 -8.63
CA ALA A 41 -14.34 -0.74 -9.05
C ALA A 41 -14.23 -0.81 -10.58
N PRO A 42 -13.31 -0.04 -11.21
CA PRO A 42 -13.05 -0.15 -12.64
C PRO A 42 -12.63 -1.57 -13.02
N ASP A 43 -13.04 -2.00 -14.21
CA ASP A 43 -12.58 -3.28 -14.73
C ASP A 43 -11.07 -3.25 -15.01
N PHE A 44 -10.41 -4.39 -14.84
CA PHE A 44 -8.98 -4.52 -15.10
C PHE A 44 -8.64 -5.90 -15.65
N THR A 45 -7.54 -5.94 -16.39
CA THR A 45 -6.86 -7.17 -16.80
C THR A 45 -5.40 -7.05 -16.41
N LEU A 46 -4.92 -8.00 -15.62
CA LEU A 46 -3.53 -8.03 -15.16
C LEU A 46 -2.93 -9.41 -15.44
N PRO A 47 -1.64 -9.49 -15.84
CA PRO A 47 -0.96 -10.76 -15.92
C PRO A 47 -0.71 -11.31 -14.50
N ASP A 48 -0.90 -12.61 -14.32
CA ASP A 48 -0.48 -13.33 -13.12
C ASP A 48 1.04 -13.61 -13.14
N THR A 49 1.53 -14.33 -12.13
CA THR A 49 2.95 -14.71 -12.02
C THR A 49 3.45 -15.61 -13.15
N ALA A 50 2.55 -16.28 -13.88
CA ALA A 50 2.86 -17.11 -15.04
C ALA A 50 2.68 -16.35 -16.37
N GLY A 51 2.34 -15.04 -16.32
CA GLY A 51 2.06 -14.22 -17.49
C GLY A 51 0.67 -14.44 -18.09
N LYS A 52 -0.19 -15.25 -17.46
CA LYS A 52 -1.57 -15.45 -17.90
C LYS A 52 -2.37 -14.20 -17.57
N SER A 53 -3.13 -13.69 -18.53
CA SER A 53 -4.06 -12.58 -18.30
C SER A 53 -5.22 -13.02 -17.40
N VAL A 54 -5.49 -12.26 -16.34
CA VAL A 54 -6.57 -12.48 -15.38
C VAL A 54 -7.42 -11.21 -15.28
N LYS A 55 -8.74 -11.38 -15.33
CA LYS A 55 -9.72 -10.28 -15.25
C LYS A 55 -10.38 -10.17 -13.89
N LEU A 56 -10.86 -8.99 -13.50
CA LEU A 56 -11.64 -8.78 -12.28
C LEU A 56 -12.87 -9.72 -12.21
N ALA A 57 -13.62 -9.83 -13.32
CA ALA A 57 -14.80 -10.69 -13.38
C ALA A 57 -14.47 -12.16 -13.13
N GLU A 58 -13.31 -12.64 -13.60
CA GLU A 58 -12.85 -14.01 -13.39
C GLU A 58 -12.50 -14.25 -11.91
N LEU A 59 -11.88 -13.27 -11.24
CA LEU A 59 -11.56 -13.34 -9.82
C LEU A 59 -12.79 -13.35 -8.90
N LEU A 60 -13.83 -12.63 -9.30
CA LEU A 60 -15.10 -12.59 -8.56
C LEU A 60 -15.90 -13.89 -8.74
N ALA A 61 -15.85 -14.49 -9.93
CA ALA A 61 -16.50 -15.76 -10.22
C ALA A 61 -15.76 -16.95 -9.58
N ASP A 62 -14.44 -16.93 -9.65
CA ASP A 62 -13.56 -17.96 -9.08
C ASP A 62 -12.34 -17.31 -8.40
N PRO A 63 -12.39 -17.14 -7.06
CA PRO A 63 -11.27 -16.59 -6.29
C PRO A 63 -9.97 -17.40 -6.40
N SER A 64 -10.03 -18.67 -6.83
CA SER A 64 -8.84 -19.50 -7.02
C SER A 64 -8.04 -19.13 -8.28
N ALA A 65 -8.61 -18.29 -9.17
CA ALA A 65 -7.93 -17.81 -10.37
C ALA A 65 -6.80 -16.81 -10.09
N ALA A 66 -6.75 -16.17 -8.91
CA ALA A 66 -5.74 -15.15 -8.58
C ALA A 66 -4.33 -15.71 -8.35
N ALA A 67 -4.23 -16.97 -7.93
CA ALA A 67 -3.00 -17.73 -7.72
C ALA A 67 -3.39 -19.05 -7.05
N LYS A 68 -2.47 -20.02 -7.09
CA LYS A 68 -2.52 -21.34 -6.44
C LYS A 68 -2.53 -21.28 -4.90
N ARG A 69 -3.41 -20.47 -4.30
CA ARG A 69 -3.66 -20.44 -2.85
C ARG A 69 -4.78 -21.42 -2.51
N PRO A 70 -4.75 -22.01 -1.30
CA PRO A 70 -5.88 -22.76 -0.78
C PRO A 70 -7.11 -21.85 -0.80
N ALA A 71 -8.24 -22.37 -1.29
CA ALA A 71 -9.50 -21.63 -1.28
C ALA A 71 -9.78 -21.12 0.14
N PRO A 72 -10.24 -19.86 0.31
CA PRO A 72 -10.63 -19.36 1.62
C PRO A 72 -11.69 -20.30 2.22
N SER A 73 -11.54 -20.61 3.50
CA SER A 73 -12.50 -21.40 4.27
C SER A 73 -13.90 -20.84 4.01
N ARG A 74 -14.74 -21.65 3.36
CA ARG A 74 -16.05 -21.27 2.80
C ARG A 74 -17.04 -20.92 3.93
N GLY A 75 -16.88 -19.74 4.52
CA GLY A 75 -17.83 -19.12 5.43
C GLY A 75 -18.62 -18.08 4.66
N LEU A 76 -19.78 -18.47 4.11
CA LEU A 76 -20.98 -17.67 3.76
C LEU A 76 -20.83 -16.16 3.43
N GLY A 77 -19.77 -15.73 2.73
CA GLY A 77 -19.53 -14.33 2.39
C GLY A 77 -19.54 -14.10 0.89
N THR A 78 -20.06 -12.95 0.47
CA THR A 78 -19.87 -12.40 -0.88
C THR A 78 -18.39 -12.37 -1.22
N PRO A 79 -17.96 -12.79 -2.43
CA PRO A 79 -16.56 -12.74 -2.83
C PRO A 79 -16.03 -11.31 -2.68
N ALA A 80 -14.92 -11.15 -1.96
CA ALA A 80 -14.26 -9.89 -1.70
C ALA A 80 -12.82 -9.95 -2.21
N LEU A 81 -12.34 -8.83 -2.77
CA LEU A 81 -11.02 -8.70 -3.36
C LEU A 81 -10.29 -7.51 -2.74
N LEU A 82 -8.98 -7.66 -2.53
CA LEU A 82 -8.08 -6.58 -2.13
C LEU A 82 -7.08 -6.34 -3.25
N LEU A 83 -7.14 -5.17 -3.87
CA LEU A 83 -6.19 -4.76 -4.90
C LEU A 83 -5.09 -3.90 -4.27
N VAL A 84 -3.85 -4.38 -4.34
CA VAL A 84 -2.68 -3.70 -3.77
C VAL A 84 -1.84 -3.11 -4.90
N PHE A 85 -1.82 -1.79 -5.02
CA PHE A 85 -0.91 -1.07 -5.91
C PHE A 85 0.44 -0.91 -5.20
N TYR A 86 1.46 -1.61 -5.69
CA TYR A 86 2.80 -1.58 -5.11
C TYR A 86 3.82 -1.02 -6.11
N ARG A 87 4.77 -0.22 -5.62
CA ARG A 87 5.86 0.37 -6.42
C ARG A 87 7.18 -0.26 -6.03
N GLY A 88 7.65 -1.22 -6.82
CA GLY A 88 8.88 -2.00 -6.60
C GLY A 88 8.64 -3.48 -6.90
N TYR A 89 9.68 -4.22 -7.30
CA TYR A 89 9.60 -5.67 -7.37
C TYR A 89 9.90 -6.26 -5.98
N TRP A 90 9.26 -7.39 -5.65
CA TRP A 90 9.63 -8.25 -4.52
C TRP A 90 10.68 -9.24 -4.98
#